data_AF-A0A8D8N080-F1
#
_entry.id   AF-A0A8D8N080-F1
#
_cell.length_a   1.000
_cell.length_b   1.000
_cell.length_c   1.000
_cell.angle_alpha   90.00
_cell.angle_beta   90.00
_cell.angle_gamma   90.00
#
_symmetry.space_group_name_H-M   'P 1'
#
loop_
_entity.id
_entity.type
_entity.pdbx_description
1 polymer ?
#
loop_
_entity_poly.entity_id
_entity_poly.type
_entity_poly.pdbx_seq_one_letter_code
_entity_poly.pdbx_strand_id
1 'polypeptide(L)'
;PVHIPHLAKKVQWTSLNPQDLLRDIKAQNYQFPFDTLEQYMKRAGITTGYIEKPCLNPKDKLCPETAPNKKSQQVPDVASILTGGCYGFAATYMHWPEELIVGGATRNRSQHL
;
A
#
# COMPACT_ATOMS: atom_id res chain seq x y z
N PRO A 1 2.69 13.28 -9.26
CA PRO A 1 3.57 12.26 -9.87
C PRO A 1 5.01 12.71 -9.76
N VAL A 2 5.93 11.81 -9.39
CA VAL A 2 7.37 12.10 -9.34
C VAL A 2 8.00 11.71 -10.67
N HIS A 3 8.82 12.60 -11.22
CA HIS A 3 9.62 12.34 -12.41
C HIS A 3 11.04 12.00 -11.97
N ILE A 4 11.51 10.80 -12.30
CA ILE A 4 12.88 10.35 -12.02
C ILE A 4 13.63 10.36 -13.36
N PRO A 5 14.73 11.13 -13.50
CA PRO A 5 15.55 11.11 -14.71
C PRO A 5 15.95 9.69 -15.08
N HIS A 6 15.91 9.36 -16.38
CA HIS A 6 16.21 8.03 -16.93
C HIS A 6 15.20 6.91 -16.60
N LEU A 7 14.13 7.20 -15.85
CA LEU A 7 13.02 6.27 -15.65
C LEU A 7 11.83 6.68 -16.52
N ALA A 8 11.45 5.84 -17.49
CA ALA A 8 10.39 6.15 -18.45
C ALA A 8 8.99 6.32 -17.80
N LYS A 9 8.75 5.71 -16.64
CA LYS A 9 7.45 5.73 -15.96
C LYS A 9 7.41 6.81 -14.88
N LYS A 10 6.38 7.65 -14.92
CA LYS A 10 6.06 8.58 -13.83
C LYS A 10 5.68 7.77 -12.59
N VAL A 11 6.34 8.03 -11.48
CA VAL A 11 6.10 7.31 -10.23
C VAL A 11 4.91 7.93 -9.48
N GLN A 12 3.95 7.09 -9.10
CA GLN A 12 2.76 7.45 -8.32
C GLN A 12 2.40 6.30 -7.38
N TRP A 13 1.95 6.61 -6.16
CA TRP A 13 1.55 5.61 -5.18
C TRP A 13 0.48 4.63 -5.68
N THR A 14 -0.40 5.07 -6.58
CA THR A 14 -1.47 4.26 -7.18
C THR A 14 -0.96 3.09 -8.02
N SER A 15 0.25 3.18 -8.57
CA SER A 15 0.85 2.16 -9.45
C SER A 15 2.27 1.77 -9.05
N LEU A 16 2.76 2.25 -7.90
CA LEU A 16 4.11 2.04 -7.44
C LEU A 16 4.19 0.80 -6.55
N ASN A 17 5.03 -0.14 -6.94
CA ASN A 17 5.62 -1.11 -6.04
C ASN A 17 7.00 -0.59 -5.58
N PRO A 18 7.19 -0.22 -4.31
CA PRO A 18 8.49 0.26 -3.80
C PRO A 18 9.64 -0.75 -3.99
N GLN A 19 9.36 -2.05 -3.91
CA GLN A 19 10.37 -3.11 -4.10
C GLN A 19 10.83 -3.18 -5.56
N ASP A 20 9.91 -3.03 -6.51
CA ASP A 20 10.23 -3.04 -7.93
C ASP A 20 11.02 -1.80 -8.29
N LEU A 21 10.64 -0.62 -7.78
CA LEU A 21 11.38 0.62 -8.01
C LEU A 21 12.83 0.53 -7.51
N LEU A 22 13.05 -0.06 -6.33
CA LEU A 22 14.39 -0.22 -5.77
C LEU A 22 15.26 -1.14 -6.64
N ARG A 23 14.70 -2.26 -7.11
CA ARG A 23 15.34 -3.16 -8.06
C ARG A 23 15.64 -2.47 -9.40
N ASP A 24 14.66 -1.70 -9.89
CA ASP A 24 14.71 -0.65 -10.91
C ASP A 24 16.04 0.12 -10.91
N ILE A 25 16.24 0.83 -9.80
CA ILE A 25 17.33 1.78 -9.62
C ILE A 25 18.66 1.06 -9.36
N LYS A 26 18.65 -0.07 -8.63
CA LYS A 26 19.84 -0.92 -8.44
C LYS A 26 20.45 -1.37 -9.77
N ALA A 27 19.61 -1.69 -10.75
CA ALA A 27 20.07 -2.13 -12.08
C ALA A 27 20.78 -1.02 -12.89
N GLN A 28 20.61 0.25 -12.52
CA GLN A 28 21.22 1.40 -13.19
C GLN A 28 22.68 1.67 -12.76
N ASN A 29 23.26 0.78 -11.93
CA ASN A 29 24.66 0.80 -11.50
C ASN A 29 25.12 2.12 -10.85
N TYR A 30 24.23 2.79 -10.12
CA TYR A 30 24.56 3.97 -9.33
C TYR A 30 25.36 3.59 -8.07
N GLN A 31 26.35 4.40 -7.71
CA GLN A 31 27.00 4.29 -6.40
C GLN A 31 26.09 4.87 -5.32
N PHE A 32 25.26 4.01 -4.74
CA PHE A 32 24.32 4.37 -3.68
C PHE A 32 24.27 3.25 -2.62
N PRO A 33 24.14 3.57 -1.32
CA PRO A 33 24.08 2.57 -0.24
C PRO A 33 22.72 1.85 -0.22
N PHE A 34 22.45 1.04 -1.23
CA PHE A 34 21.16 0.39 -1.38
C PHE A 34 20.84 -0.60 -0.25
N ASP A 35 21.85 -1.27 0.30
CA ASP A 35 21.66 -2.20 1.43
C ASP A 35 21.11 -1.48 2.66
N THR A 36 21.60 -0.27 2.92
CA THR A 36 21.08 0.59 4.01
C THR A 36 19.64 1.01 3.74
N LEU A 37 19.31 1.40 2.51
CA LEU A 37 17.94 1.75 2.12
C LEU A 37 16.99 0.55 2.26
N GLU A 38 17.40 -0.64 1.85
CA GLU A 38 16.63 -1.89 2.02
C GLU A 38 16.36 -2.20 3.49
N GLN A 39 17.38 -2.05 4.34
CA GLN A 39 17.21 -2.24 5.78
C GLN A 39 16.21 -1.23 6.36
N TYR A 40 16.26 0.04 5.96
CA TYR A 40 15.28 1.03 6.38
C TYR A 40 13.87 0.71 5.89
N MET A 41 13.70 0.33 4.62
CA MET A 41 12.41 -0.07 4.07
C MET A 41 11.83 -1.28 4.81
N LYS A 42 12.64 -2.31 5.04
CA LYS A 42 12.26 -3.51 5.79
C LYS A 42 11.85 -3.17 7.22
N ARG A 43 12.65 -2.35 7.92
CA ARG A 43 12.37 -1.94 9.30
C ARG A 43 11.09 -1.10 9.42
N ALA A 44 10.79 -0.28 8.43
CA ALA A 44 9.58 0.52 8.37
C ALA A 44 8.33 -0.28 7.95
N GLY A 45 8.48 -1.54 7.52
CA GLY A 45 7.38 -2.34 6.99
C GLY A 45 6.89 -1.84 5.63
N ILE A 46 7.77 -1.27 4.81
CA ILE A 46 7.46 -0.84 3.44
C ILE A 46 7.57 -2.05 2.52
N THR A 47 6.43 -2.53 2.03
CA THR A 47 6.34 -3.69 1.13
C THR A 47 5.92 -3.24 -0.27
N THR A 48 4.71 -3.61 -0.72
CA THR A 48 4.12 -3.32 -2.03
C THR A 48 3.36 -1.98 -2.06
N GLY A 49 3.32 -1.26 -0.93
CA GLY A 49 2.63 0.02 -0.82
C GLY A 49 1.11 -0.15 -0.87
N TYR A 50 0.48 0.34 -1.94
CA TYR A 50 -0.99 0.35 -2.07
C TYR A 50 -1.52 -0.65 -3.10
N ILE A 51 -0.66 -1.29 -3.90
CA ILE A 51 -1.12 -2.04 -5.09
C ILE A 51 -1.74 -3.40 -4.76
N GLU A 52 -1.51 -3.94 -3.57
CA GLU A 52 -2.11 -5.19 -3.09
C GLU A 52 -3.25 -4.94 -2.08
N LYS A 53 -3.61 -3.69 -1.83
CA LYS A 53 -4.78 -3.36 -1.00
C LYS A 53 -6.06 -3.53 -1.82
N PRO A 54 -7.19 -3.90 -1.20
CA PRO A 54 -8.46 -4.01 -1.90
C PRO A 54 -8.88 -2.65 -2.47
N CYS A 55 -9.40 -2.66 -3.69
CA CYS A 55 -9.96 -1.46 -4.31
C CYS A 55 -11.39 -1.23 -3.80
N LEU A 56 -11.70 -0.01 -3.39
CA LEU A 56 -13.08 0.36 -3.04
C LEU A 56 -14.02 0.19 -4.24
N ASN A 57 -13.56 0.55 -5.43
CA ASN A 57 -14.23 0.30 -6.70
C ASN A 57 -13.35 -0.62 -7.58
N PRO A 58 -13.64 -1.93 -7.68
CA PRO A 58 -12.84 -2.84 -8.50
C PRO A 58 -13.01 -2.62 -10.01
N LYS A 59 -14.04 -1.87 -10.45
CA LYS A 59 -14.26 -1.47 -11.84
C LYS A 59 -13.43 -0.26 -12.26
N ASP A 60 -12.75 0.41 -11.32
CA ASP A 60 -11.85 1.52 -11.65
C ASP A 60 -10.73 1.01 -12.58
N LYS A 61 -10.49 1.77 -13.66
CA LYS A 61 -9.43 1.48 -14.63
C LYS A 61 -8.03 1.56 -13.98
N LEU A 62 -7.88 2.36 -12.93
CA LEU A 62 -6.63 2.50 -12.17
C LEU A 62 -6.49 1.49 -11.03
N CYS A 63 -7.53 0.69 -10.72
CA CYS A 63 -7.41 -0.38 -9.73
C CYS A 63 -6.38 -1.43 -10.23
N PRO A 64 -5.29 -1.68 -9.48
CA PRO A 64 -4.22 -2.58 -9.90
C PRO A 64 -4.68 -4.04 -10.05
N GLU A 65 -4.06 -4.76 -10.99
CA GLU A 65 -4.31 -6.20 -11.19
C GLU A 65 -3.91 -7.07 -10.00
N THR A 66 -3.03 -6.55 -9.16
CA THR A 66 -2.57 -7.18 -7.90
C THR A 66 -3.56 -7.00 -6.75
N ALA A 67 -4.58 -6.13 -6.88
CA ALA A 67 -5.57 -5.95 -5.84
C ALA A 67 -6.45 -7.23 -5.71
N PRO A 68 -6.71 -7.71 -4.48
CA PRO A 68 -7.33 -9.01 -4.25
C PRO A 68 -8.75 -9.13 -4.82
N ASN A 69 -9.46 -8.01 -4.96
CA ASN A 69 -10.82 -7.96 -5.49
C ASN A 69 -10.92 -7.47 -6.95
N LYS A 70 -9.78 -7.23 -7.64
CA LYS A 70 -9.79 -6.78 -9.04
C LYS A 70 -10.44 -7.81 -9.96
N LYS A 71 -10.09 -9.09 -9.83
CA LYS A 71 -10.66 -10.14 -10.70
C LYS A 71 -12.10 -10.51 -10.32
N SER A 72 -12.38 -10.61 -9.03
CA SER A 72 -13.71 -10.97 -8.54
C SER A 72 -14.74 -9.87 -8.74
N GLN A 73 -14.31 -8.61 -8.89
CA GLN A 73 -15.18 -7.43 -8.99
C GLN A 73 -16.09 -7.25 -7.76
N GLN A 74 -15.76 -7.93 -6.65
CA GLN A 74 -16.50 -7.86 -5.41
C GLN A 74 -16.21 -6.52 -4.71
N VAL A 75 -17.27 -5.82 -4.33
CA VAL A 75 -17.16 -4.63 -3.48
C VAL A 75 -16.71 -5.08 -2.09
N PRO A 76 -15.66 -4.47 -1.52
CA PRO A 76 -15.14 -4.89 -0.23
C PRO A 76 -16.14 -4.60 0.91
N ASP A 77 -16.15 -5.47 1.91
CA ASP A 77 -16.78 -5.16 3.20
C ASP A 77 -15.92 -4.14 3.96
N VAL A 78 -16.34 -2.88 3.89
CA VAL A 78 -15.60 -1.75 4.46
C VAL A 78 -15.54 -1.84 5.99
N ALA A 79 -16.61 -2.28 6.65
CA ALA A 79 -16.65 -2.39 8.11
C ALA A 79 -15.65 -3.45 8.60
N SER A 80 -15.67 -4.62 7.95
CA SER A 80 -14.73 -5.70 8.25
C SER A 80 -13.27 -5.27 8.04
N ILE A 81 -12.97 -4.53 6.96
CA ILE A 81 -11.60 -4.05 6.68
C ILE A 81 -11.13 -2.99 7.66
N LEU A 82 -12.01 -2.12 8.14
CA LEU A 82 -11.67 -1.07 9.10
C LEU A 82 -11.55 -1.58 10.53
N THR A 83 -11.98 -2.82 10.81
CA THR A 83 -11.87 -3.43 12.15
C THR A 83 -10.40 -3.49 12.58
N GLY A 84 -10.07 -2.86 13.71
CA GLY A 84 -8.70 -2.76 14.24
C GLY A 84 -7.84 -1.65 13.60
N GLY A 85 -8.42 -0.84 12.73
CA GLY A 85 -7.78 0.32 12.12
C GLY A 85 -7.17 0.03 10.75
N CYS A 86 -6.22 0.88 10.34
CA CYS A 86 -5.59 0.82 9.02
C CYS A 86 -4.09 1.06 9.09
N TYR A 87 -3.37 0.64 8.05
CA TYR A 87 -1.92 0.82 7.94
C TYR A 87 -1.58 1.61 6.68
N GLY A 88 -0.71 2.61 6.85
CA GLY A 88 -0.08 3.34 5.76
C GLY A 88 0.92 2.51 4.97
N PHE A 89 1.75 3.16 4.15
CA PHE A 89 2.78 2.48 3.37
C PHE A 89 3.94 1.94 4.22
N ALA A 90 4.20 2.52 5.39
CA ALA A 90 5.19 2.09 6.36
C ALA A 90 4.47 1.41 7.55
N ALA A 91 4.04 0.16 7.35
CA ALA A 91 3.09 -0.51 8.25
C ALA A 91 3.59 -0.64 9.69
N THR A 92 4.89 -0.66 9.94
CA THR A 92 5.46 -0.74 11.30
C THR A 92 5.30 0.55 12.09
N TYR A 93 5.25 1.70 11.41
CA TYR A 93 5.25 3.02 12.05
C TYR A 93 3.96 3.82 11.82
N MET A 94 3.19 3.47 10.80
CA MET A 94 1.98 4.19 10.38
C MET A 94 0.75 3.32 10.58
N HIS A 95 0.53 2.84 11.80
CA HIS A 95 -0.76 2.32 12.20
C HIS A 95 -1.68 3.50 12.56
N TRP A 96 -2.88 3.47 11.98
CA TRP A 96 -3.97 4.39 12.26
C TRP A 96 -5.04 3.59 13.04
N PRO A 97 -5.07 3.71 14.38
CA PRO A 97 -6.08 3.05 15.20
C PRO A 97 -7.50 3.38 14.74
N GLU A 98 -8.39 2.42 14.91
CA GLU A 98 -9.79 2.53 14.49
C GLU A 98 -10.46 3.77 15.08
N GLU A 99 -10.16 4.10 16.34
CA GLU A 99 -10.74 5.24 17.07
C GLU A 99 -10.33 6.60 16.48
N LEU A 100 -9.24 6.66 15.72
CA LEU A 100 -8.81 7.87 15.01
C LEU A 100 -9.49 8.04 13.66
N ILE A 101 -10.00 6.96 13.07
CA ILE A 101 -10.47 6.94 11.67
C ILE A 101 -11.94 6.53 11.51
N VAL A 102 -12.58 5.99 12.56
CA VAL A 102 -14.00 5.60 12.60
C VAL A 102 -14.66 6.22 13.83
N GLY A 103 -15.61 7.13 13.59
CA GLY A 103 -16.44 7.72 14.65
C GLY A 103 -17.77 6.95 14.81
N GLY A 104 -18.29 6.89 16.05
CA GLY A 104 -19.62 6.33 16.31
C GLY A 104 -19.75 4.82 16.03
N ALA A 105 -18.64 4.09 16.09
CA ALA A 105 -18.58 2.67 15.80
C ALA A 105 -19.51 1.83 16.70
N THR A 106 -20.30 0.95 16.09
CA THR A 106 -21.00 -0.15 16.76
C THR A 106 -20.26 -1.44 16.49
N ARG A 107 -20.13 -2.33 17.48
CA ARG A 107 -19.42 -3.60 17.31
C ARG A 107 -20.28 -4.78 17.76
N ASN A 108 -20.10 -5.92 17.08
CA ASN A 108 -20.71 -7.18 17.49
C ASN A 108 -19.94 -7.83 18.66
N ARG A 109 -20.42 -9.00 19.13
CA ARG A 109 -19.79 -9.71 20.27
C ARG A 109 -18.34 -10.12 20.02
N SER A 110 -17.94 -10.31 18.76
CA SER A 110 -16.57 -10.65 18.36
C SER A 110 -15.71 -9.41 18.07
N GLN A 111 -16.15 -8.21 18.45
CA GLN A 111 -15.43 -6.94 18.28
C GLN A 111 -15.21 -6.52 16.82
N HIS A 112 -15.96 -7.09 15.87
CA HIS A 112 -16.01 -6.57 14.51
C HIS A 112 -17.01 -5.41 14.42
N LEU A 113 -16.65 -4.39 13.64
CA LEU A 113 -17.54 -3.31 13.21
C LEU A 113 -18.77 -3.86 12.46
#